data_AF-A0A7V6JUV8-F1
#
_entry.id   AF-A0A7V6JUV8-F1
#
_cell.length_a   1.000
_cell.length_b   1.000
_cell.length_c   1.000
_cell.angle_alpha   90.00
_cell.angle_beta   90.00
_cell.angle_gamma   90.00
#
_symmetry.space_group_name_H-M   'P 1'
#
loop_
_entity.id
_entity.type
_entity.pdbx_description
1 polymer ?
#
loop_
_entity_poly.entity_id
_entity_poly.type
_entity_poly.pdbx_seq_one_letter_code
_entity_poly.pdbx_strand_id
1 'polypeptide(L)'
;MARDISELIKELLLKHDCVIIPGFGAFIGNYFPARSSRKEGLFEPPSRKITFNRYLTGNDGLLIGHVSAVTGKGYGEARDIVKEWSEELRSKIMTGNPVMIYRLGT
;
A
#
# COMPACT_ATOMS: atom_id res chain seq x y z
N MET A 1 -10.72 -19.21 2.04
CA MET A 1 -9.86 -18.51 1.06
C MET A 1 -9.14 -17.40 1.80
N ALA A 2 -7.82 -17.49 1.97
CA ALA A 2 -7.05 -16.43 2.63
C ALA A 2 -6.97 -15.22 1.69
N ARG A 3 -7.36 -14.04 2.18
CA ARG A 3 -7.23 -12.78 1.41
C ARG A 3 -5.76 -12.38 1.37
N ASP A 4 -5.28 -11.95 0.21
CA ASP A 4 -3.92 -11.46 0.04
C ASP A 4 -3.75 -10.11 0.75
N ILE A 5 -2.60 -9.89 1.39
CA ILE A 5 -2.31 -8.63 2.09
C ILE A 5 -2.31 -7.44 1.11
N SER A 6 -1.97 -7.65 -0.15
CA SER A 6 -2.05 -6.65 -1.21
C SER A 6 -3.48 -6.13 -1.41
N GLU A 7 -4.49 -6.99 -1.30
CA GLU A 7 -5.90 -6.58 -1.41
C GLU A 7 -6.32 -5.73 -0.21
N LEU A 8 -5.84 -6.09 0.99
CA LEU A 8 -6.09 -5.35 2.22
C LEU A 8 -5.45 -3.96 2.18
N ILE A 9 -4.23 -3.83 1.66
CA ILE A 9 -3.57 -2.55 1.43
C ILE A 9 -4.37 -1.69 0.45
N LYS A 10 -4.86 -2.26 -0.64
CA LYS A 10 -5.73 -1.56 -1.60
C LYS A 10 -7.01 -1.04 -0.94
N GLU A 11 -7.70 -1.88 -0.17
CA GLU A 11 -8.91 -1.45 0.56
C GLU A 11 -8.63 -0.29 1.51
N LEU A 12 -7.50 -0.34 2.21
CA LEU A 12 -7.07 0.74 3.10
C LEU A 12 -6.73 2.00 2.31
N LEU A 13 -6.04 1.90 1.18
CA LEU A 13 -5.72 3.05 0.33
C LEU A 13 -6.97 3.70 -0.28
N LEU A 14 -8.08 2.98 -0.45
CA LEU A 14 -9.34 3.60 -0.87
C LEU A 14 -9.96 4.48 0.22
N LYS A 15 -9.65 4.23 1.50
CA LYS A 15 -10.24 4.91 2.67
C LYS A 15 -9.28 5.88 3.35
N HIS A 16 -7.97 5.69 3.20
CA HIS A 16 -6.92 6.40 3.90
C HIS A 16 -5.86 6.90 2.93
N ASP A 17 -5.23 8.03 3.25
CA ASP A 17 -4.17 8.66 2.44
C ASP A 17 -2.80 8.02 2.59
N CYS A 18 -2.57 7.29 3.67
CA CYS A 18 -1.33 6.57 3.88
C CYS A 18 -1.61 5.18 4.44
N VAL A 19 -0.87 4.19 3.94
CA VAL A 19 -0.84 2.84 4.49
C VAL A 19 0.60 2.45 4.69
N ILE A 20 0.98 2.23 5.94
CA ILE A 20 2.34 1.87 6.30
C ILE A 20 2.47 0.35 6.38
N ILE A 21 3.53 -0.16 5.77
CA ILE A 21 3.94 -1.56 5.77
C ILE A 21 5.18 -1.66 6.65
N PRO A 22 5.06 -2.20 7.87
CA PRO A 22 6.16 -2.30 8.83
C PRO A 22 7.40 -2.97 8.21
N GLY A 23 8.55 -2.29 8.27
CA GLY A 23 9.82 -2.82 7.77
C GLY A 23 10.00 -2.80 6.23
N PHE A 24 9.00 -2.32 5.48
CA PHE A 24 9.05 -2.20 4.02
C PHE A 24 8.99 -0.74 3.54
N GLY A 25 8.02 0.04 4.04
CA GLY A 25 7.79 1.42 3.63
C GLY A 25 6.29 1.78 3.69
N ALA A 26 5.87 2.85 3.03
CA ALA A 26 4.47 3.25 2.99
C ALA A 26 3.98 3.60 1.59
N PHE A 27 2.72 3.28 1.33
CA PHE A 27 1.98 3.80 0.19
C PHE A 27 1.26 5.09 0.58
N ILE A 28 1.38 6.11 -0.26
CA ILE A 28 0.82 7.43 -0.03
C ILE A 28 -0.04 7.81 -1.25
N GLY A 29 -1.33 7.99 -1.02
CA GLY A 29 -2.31 8.42 -2.01
C GLY A 29 -2.43 9.94 -2.04
N ASN A 30 -1.66 10.58 -2.91
CA ASN A 30 -1.67 12.03 -3.07
C ASN A 30 -2.83 12.48 -3.97
N TYR A 31 -3.62 13.45 -3.50
CA TYR A 31 -4.61 14.11 -4.32
C TYR A 31 -3.94 14.96 -5.40
N PHE A 32 -4.42 14.83 -6.64
CA PHE A 32 -3.98 15.63 -7.76
C PHE A 32 -5.21 16.40 -8.29
N PRO A 33 -5.20 17.74 -8.21
CA PRO A 33 -6.37 18.53 -8.60
C PRO A 33 -6.64 18.46 -10.10
N ALA A 34 -7.89 18.79 -10.46
CA ALA A 34 -8.26 18.98 -11.86
C ALA A 34 -7.40 20.08 -12.47
N ARG A 35 -6.96 19.89 -13.72
CA ARG A 35 -6.17 20.91 -14.43
C ARG A 35 -6.66 21.07 -15.86
N SER A 36 -6.57 22.30 -16.37
CA SER A 36 -6.85 22.61 -17.76
C SER A 36 -5.56 22.97 -18.47
N SER A 37 -5.18 22.20 -19.49
CA SER A 37 -4.04 22.52 -20.36
C SER A 37 -4.54 23.35 -21.55
N ARG A 38 -4.36 24.68 -21.50
CA ARG A 38 -4.75 25.56 -22.63
C ARG A 38 -3.98 25.24 -23.91
N LYS A 39 -2.73 24.79 -23.78
CA LYS A 39 -1.86 24.44 -24.92
C LYS A 39 -2.37 23.19 -25.65
N GLU A 40 -2.93 22.24 -24.92
CA GLU A 40 -3.44 20.97 -25.46
C GLU A 40 -4.97 20.97 -25.65
N GLY A 41 -5.65 22.04 -25.24
CA GLY A 41 -7.12 22.10 -25.25
C GLY A 41 -7.79 21.05 -24.37
N LEU A 42 -7.09 20.53 -23.37
CA LEU A 42 -7.53 19.38 -22.56
C LEU A 42 -7.94 19.81 -21.15
N PHE A 43 -9.01 19.21 -20.64
CA PHE A 43 -9.37 19.23 -19.23
C PHE A 43 -9.10 17.87 -18.62
N GLU A 44 -8.29 17.85 -17.57
CA GLU A 44 -7.95 16.64 -16.83
C GLU A 44 -8.71 16.64 -15.50
N PRO A 45 -9.46 15.57 -15.19
CA PRO A 45 -10.22 15.47 -13.96
C PRO A 45 -9.28 15.37 -12.74
N PRO A 46 -9.79 15.64 -11.53
CA PRO A 46 -9.01 15.38 -10.34
C PRO A 46 -8.73 13.87 -10.25
N SER A 47 -7.54 13.52 -9.79
CA SER A 47 -7.09 12.15 -9.69
C SER A 47 -6.36 11.91 -8.37
N ARG A 48 -6.09 10.64 -8.07
CA ARG A 48 -5.31 10.26 -6.89
C ARG A 48 -4.12 9.43 -7.33
N LYS A 49 -2.93 9.94 -7.04
CA LYS A 49 -1.67 9.31 -7.42
C LYS A 49 -1.10 8.56 -6.23
N ILE A 50 -0.98 7.24 -6.36
CA ILE A 50 -0.30 6.43 -5.37
C ILE A 50 1.21 6.55 -5.58
N THR A 51 1.93 6.78 -4.50
CA THR A 51 3.40 6.84 -4.46
C THR A 51 3.89 5.92 -3.35
N PHE A 52 5.12 5.42 -3.49
CA PHE A 52 5.73 4.57 -2.47
C PHE A 52 6.92 5.29 -1.83
N ASN A 53 6.97 5.29 -0.51
CA ASN A 53 8.07 5.84 0.27
C ASN A 53 8.70 4.76 1.14
N ARG A 54 9.91 4.30 0.76
CA ARG A 54 10.69 3.30 1.49
C ARG A 54 11.20 3.75 2.87
N TYR A 55 11.30 5.06 3.11
CA TYR A 55 11.85 5.60 4.36
C TYR A 55 10.78 5.73 5.45
N LEU A 56 9.51 5.68 5.06
CA LEU A 56 8.39 5.78 5.99
C LEU A 56 8.06 4.37 6.51
N THR A 57 8.90 3.90 7.44
CA THR A 57 8.79 2.57 8.07
C THR A 57 8.15 2.64 9.46
N GLY A 58 7.32 3.65 9.69
CA GLY A 58 6.56 3.78 10.93
C GLY A 58 5.62 2.60 11.15
N ASN A 59 4.86 2.65 12.24
CA ASN A 59 3.77 1.70 12.45
C ASN A 59 2.64 2.44 13.14
N ASP A 60 1.63 2.80 12.36
CA ASP A 60 0.40 3.42 12.85
C ASP A 60 -0.65 2.36 13.26
N GLY A 61 -0.32 1.08 13.11
CA GLY A 61 -1.20 -0.05 13.42
C GLY A 61 -2.35 -0.25 12.43
N LEU A 62 -2.45 0.56 11.37
CA LEU A 62 -3.59 0.54 10.45
C LEU A 62 -3.68 -0.79 9.69
N LEU A 63 -2.58 -1.18 9.04
CA LEU A 63 -2.53 -2.43 8.28
C LEU A 63 -2.67 -3.66 9.18
N ILE A 64 -1.98 -3.66 10.33
CA ILE A 64 -2.01 -4.77 11.30
C ILE A 64 -3.42 -4.93 11.87
N GLY A 65 -4.07 -3.82 12.23
CA GLY A 65 -5.45 -3.82 12.73
C GLY A 65 -6.44 -4.35 11.69
N HIS A 66 -6.30 -3.96 10.42
CA HIS A 66 -7.16 -4.47 9.34
C HIS A 66 -6.95 -5.97 9.10
N VAL A 67 -5.70 -6.44 9.11
CA VAL A 67 -5.38 -7.87 8.99
C VAL A 67 -5.95 -8.65 10.18
N SER A 68 -5.80 -8.15 11.41
CA SER A 68 -6.37 -8.76 12.61
C SER A 68 -7.90 -8.87 12.52
N ALA A 69 -8.57 -7.80 12.10
CA ALA A 69 -10.03 -7.78 11.95
C ALA A 69 -10.54 -8.74 10.88
N VAL A 70 -9.84 -8.85 9.74
CA VAL A 70 -10.24 -9.72 8.62
C VAL A 70 -9.93 -11.19 8.90
N THR A 71 -8.82 -11.48 9.56
CA THR A 71 -8.36 -12.86 9.83
C THR A 71 -8.88 -13.43 11.15
N GLY A 72 -9.42 -12.58 12.04
CA GLY A 72 -9.83 -12.95 13.39
C GLY A 72 -8.66 -13.27 14.33
N LYS A 73 -7.42 -13.00 13.92
CA LYS A 73 -6.21 -13.27 14.70
C LYS A 73 -5.89 -12.14 15.66
N GLY A 74 -5.19 -12.46 16.75
CA GLY A 74 -4.71 -11.45 17.69
C GLY A 74 -3.77 -10.44 17.01
N TYR A 75 -3.66 -9.24 17.57
CA TYR A 75 -2.81 -8.17 17.00
C TYR A 75 -1.34 -8.61 16.82
N GLY A 76 -0.82 -9.40 17.77
CA GLY A 76 0.54 -9.97 17.68
C GLY A 76 0.72 -10.90 16.48
N GLU A 77 -0.19 -11.86 16.29
CA GLU A 77 -0.18 -12.76 15.13
C GLU A 77 -0.35 -12.00 13.82
N ALA A 78 -1.27 -11.02 13.77
CA ALA A 78 -1.48 -10.20 12.58
C ALA A 78 -0.23 -9.39 12.21
N ARG A 79 0.49 -8.87 13.22
CA ARG A 79 1.76 -8.18 13.00
C ARG A 79 2.81 -9.13 12.42
N ASP A 80 2.90 -10.34 12.94
CA ASP A 80 3.90 -11.31 12.50
C ASP A 80 3.60 -11.76 11.05
N ILE A 81 2.32 -11.96 10.70
CA ILE A 81 1.87 -12.21 9.32
C ILE A 81 2.27 -11.08 8.36
N VAL A 82 2.01 -9.83 8.75
CA VAL A 82 2.37 -8.66 7.92
C VAL A 82 3.89 -8.57 7.76
N LYS A 83 4.65 -8.83 8.82
CA LYS A 83 6.11 -8.79 8.79
C LYS A 83 6.69 -9.86 7.87
N GLU A 84 6.22 -11.10 7.97
CA GLU A 84 6.65 -12.21 7.12
C GLU A 84 6.40 -11.90 5.64
N TRP A 85 5.20 -11.42 5.30
CA TRP A 85 4.87 -10.97 3.96
C TRP A 85 5.79 -9.84 3.45
N SER A 86 6.10 -8.87 4.32
CA SER A 86 7.00 -7.75 3.98
C SER A 86 8.42 -8.21 3.70
N GLU A 87 8.93 -9.18 4.48
CA GLU A 87 10.25 -9.77 4.32
C GLU A 87 10.33 -10.62 3.04
N GLU A 88 9.29 -11.38 2.71
CA GLU A 88 9.19 -12.11 1.45
C GLU A 88 9.26 -11.17 0.23
N LEU A 89 8.49 -10.09 0.23
CA LEU A 89 8.53 -9.10 -0.85
C LEU A 89 9.93 -8.50 -0.98
N ARG A 90 10.55 -8.13 0.14
CA ARG A 90 11.90 -7.57 0.14
C ARG A 90 12.92 -8.56 -0.41
N SER A 91 12.83 -9.83 -0.05
CA SER A 91 13.70 -10.89 -0.58
C SER A 91 13.57 -11.02 -2.10
N LYS A 92 12.32 -11.02 -2.62
CA LYS A 92 12.04 -11.03 -4.07
C LYS A 92 12.65 -9.82 -4.79
N ILE A 93 12.54 -8.62 -4.23
CA ILE A 93 13.17 -7.42 -4.82
C ILE A 93 14.70 -7.52 -4.80
N MET A 94 15.29 -7.99 -3.69
CA MET A 94 16.74 -8.10 -3.54
C MET A 94 17.38 -9.13 -4.47
N THR A 95 16.61 -10.13 -4.91
CA THR A 95 17.03 -11.09 -5.95
C THR A 95 16.98 -10.53 -7.37
N GLY A 96 16.64 -9.24 -7.54
CA GLY A 96 16.58 -8.56 -8.84
C GLY A 96 15.26 -8.74 -9.57
N ASN A 97 14.26 -9.39 -8.95
CA ASN A 97 12.96 -9.59 -9.57
C ASN A 97 12.01 -8.44 -9.23
N PRO A 98 11.33 -7.82 -10.22
CA PRO A 98 10.25 -6.88 -9.96
C PRO A 98 9.10 -7.59 -9.24
N VAL A 99 8.43 -6.89 -8.34
CA VAL A 99 7.38 -7.48 -7.51
C VAL A 99 6.06 -6.79 -7.80
N MET A 100 5.17 -7.54 -8.43
CA MET A 100 3.82 -7.07 -8.69
C MET A 100 3.02 -7.00 -7.40
N ILE A 101 2.56 -5.81 -7.05
CA ILE A 101 1.56 -5.59 -6.01
C ILE A 101 0.25 -5.30 -6.72
N TYR A 102 -0.74 -6.17 -6.49
CA TYR A 102 -2.00 -6.16 -7.23
C TYR A 102 -2.65 -4.77 -7.26
N ARG A 103 -2.83 -4.24 -8.48
CA ARG A 103 -3.41 -2.91 -8.78
C ARG A 103 -2.67 -1.70 -8.18
N LEU A 104 -1.47 -1.88 -7.63
CA LEU A 104 -0.62 -0.78 -7.15
C LEU A 104 0.61 -0.58 -8.05
N GLY A 105 1.13 -1.64 -8.67
CA GLY A 105 2.24 -1.55 -9.62
C GLY A 105 3.12 -2.79 -9.66
N THR A 106 4.27 -2.67 -10.30
CA THR A 106 5.34 -3.68 -10.45
C THR A 106 6.66 -3.16 -9.91
#